data_AF-A0A2H9NQ68-F1
#
_entry.id   AF-A0A2H9NQ68-F1
#
_cell.length_a   1.000
_cell.length_b   1.000
_cell.length_c   1.000
_cell.angle_alpha   90.00
_cell.angle_beta   90.00
_cell.angle_gamma   90.00
#
_symmetry.space_group_name_H-M   'P 1'
#
loop_
_entity.id
_entity.type
_entity.pdbx_description
1 polymer ?
#
loop_
_entity_poly.entity_id
_entity_poly.type
_entity_poly.pdbx_seq_one_letter_code
_entity_poly.pdbx_strand_id
1 'polypeptide(L)' 'MTSQSIQFTHPVPTPPQRWSVAAVEELFKLPFADLLFQAQQVHRAHFDPNQVQLS' A
#
# COMPACT_ATOMS: atom_id res chain seq x y z
N MET A 1 -19.86 -39.91 -24.35
CA MET A 1 -19.76 -38.46 -24.14
C MET A 1 -19.11 -38.25 -22.78
N THR A 2 -17.82 -37.92 -22.73
CA THR A 2 -17.05 -37.74 -21.50
C THR A 2 -16.90 -36.24 -21.21
N SER A 3 -17.63 -35.75 -20.22
CA SER A 3 -17.48 -34.38 -19.72
C SER A 3 -16.24 -34.31 -18.82
N GLN A 4 -15.20 -33.59 -19.27
CA GLN A 4 -14.07 -33.23 -18.41
C GLN A 4 -14.35 -31.84 -17.81
N SER A 5 -14.50 -31.78 -16.49
CA SER A 5 -14.59 -30.52 -15.75
C SER A 5 -13.21 -29.85 -15.72
N ILE A 6 -13.04 -28.73 -16.42
CA ILE A 6 -11.82 -27.92 -16.32
C ILE A 6 -11.83 -27.21 -14.97
N GLN A 7 -10.84 -27.52 -14.14
CA GLN A 7 -10.66 -26.90 -12.83
C GLN A 7 -9.79 -25.64 -13.00
N PHE A 8 -10.40 -24.46 -12.87
CA PHE A 8 -9.67 -23.19 -12.89
C PHE A 8 -9.03 -22.95 -11.52
N THR A 9 -7.73 -23.18 -11.40
CA THR A 9 -6.95 -22.74 -10.23
C THR A 9 -6.52 -21.30 -10.45
N HIS A 10 -7.33 -20.34 -9.98
CA HIS A 10 -6.88 -18.95 -9.88
C HIS A 10 -5.94 -18.83 -8.66
N PRO A 11 -4.68 -18.41 -8.84
CA PRO A 11 -3.83 -18.09 -7.70
C PRO A 11 -4.48 -16.92 -6.95
N VAL A 12 -4.82 -17.14 -5.68
CA VAL A 12 -5.30 -16.07 -4.81
C VAL A 12 -4.11 -15.15 -4.56
N PRO A 13 -4.18 -13.86 -4.93
CA PRO A 13 -3.12 -12.91 -4.61
C PRO A 13 -2.95 -12.88 -3.09
N THR A 14 -1.71 -13.02 -2.61
CA THR A 14 -1.42 -12.86 -1.19
C THR A 14 -1.93 -11.48 -0.76
N PRO A 15 -2.81 -11.40 0.25
CA PRO A 15 -3.36 -10.13 0.66
C PRO A 15 -2.21 -9.21 1.11
N PRO A 16 -2.24 -7.91 0.75
CA PRO A 16 -1.21 -6.97 1.17
C PRO A 16 -1.10 -6.99 2.69
N GLN A 17 0.12 -6.88 3.19
CA GLN A 17 0.38 -6.87 4.63
C GLN A 17 -0.39 -5.70 5.27
N ARG A 18 -1.29 -6.05 6.19
CA ARG A 18 -2.06 -5.05 6.93
C ARG A 18 -1.16 -4.36 7.95
N TRP A 19 -1.35 -3.05 8.11
CA TRP A 19 -0.72 -2.30 9.18
C TRP A 19 -1.25 -2.75 10.55
N SER A 20 -0.33 -2.92 11.51
CA SER A 20 -0.70 -3.09 12.92
C SER A 20 -0.89 -1.71 13.56
N VAL A 21 -1.69 -1.66 14.64
CA VAL A 21 -1.88 -0.41 15.41
C VAL A 21 -0.54 0.10 15.95
N ALA A 22 0.28 -0.79 16.50
CA ALA A 22 1.60 -0.44 17.01
C ALA A 22 2.49 0.22 15.93
N ALA A 23 2.47 -0.29 14.69
CA ALA A 23 3.25 0.31 13.61
C ALA A 23 2.79 1.74 13.28
N VAL A 24 1.48 2.01 13.35
CA VAL A 24 0.93 3.35 13.17
C VAL A 24 1.33 4.26 14.34
N GLU A 25 1.23 3.78 15.58
CA GLU A 25 1.62 4.53 16.78
C GLU A 25 3.08 4.99 16.75
N GLU A 26 4.00 4.18 16.23
CA GLU A 26 5.41 4.56 16.07
C GLU A 26 5.58 5.78 15.15
N LEU A 27 4.76 5.92 14.09
CA LEU A 27 4.79 7.10 13.23
C LEU A 27 4.35 8.36 13.98
N PHE A 28 3.32 8.25 14.84
CA PHE A 28 2.82 9.37 15.64
C PHE A 28 3.78 9.79 16.76
N LYS A 29 4.71 8.93 17.16
CA LYS A 29 5.76 9.24 18.14
C LYS A 29 6.94 9.99 17.53
N LEU A 30 7.05 10.05 16.20
CA LEU A 30 8.13 10.78 15.54
C LEU A 30 8.01 12.29 15.79
N PRO A 31 9.14 13.03 15.86
CA PRO A 31 9.11 14.47 15.74
C PRO A 31 8.39 14.87 14.44
N PHE A 32 7.53 15.89 14.52
CA PHE A 32 6.69 16.27 13.39
C PHE A 32 7.45 16.53 12.08
N ALA A 33 8.63 17.16 12.18
CA ALA A 33 9.48 17.43 11.02
C ALA A 33 10.02 16.15 10.37
N ASP A 34 10.36 15.13 11.16
CA ASP A 34 10.84 13.84 10.66
C ASP A 34 9.72 13.06 9.99
N LEU A 35 8.51 13.07 10.57
CA LEU A 35 7.33 12.47 9.96
C LEU A 35 7.00 13.11 8.61
N LEU A 36 7.03 14.45 8.53
CA LEU A 36 6.82 15.17 7.27
C LEU A 36 7.88 14.83 6.24
N PHE A 37 9.15 14.76 6.63
CA PHE A 37 10.24 14.40 5.73
C PHE A 37 10.06 12.99 5.16
N GLN A 38 9.74 12.00 6.01
CA GLN A 38 9.43 10.64 5.57
C GLN A 38 8.23 10.60 4.62
N ALA A 39 7.14 11.29 4.97
CA ALA A 39 5.94 11.36 4.15
C ALA A 39 6.23 11.94 2.75
N GLN A 40 7.03 13.02 2.68
CA GLN A 40 7.42 13.62 1.41
C GLN A 40 8.28 12.67 0.56
N GLN A 41 9.22 11.94 1.15
CA GLN A 41 10.02 10.95 0.41
C GLN A 41 9.13 9.86 -0.20
N VAL A 42 8.19 9.30 0.58
CA VAL A 42 7.25 8.29 0.09
C VAL A 42 6.37 8.86 -1.02
N HIS A 43 5.83 10.07 -0.86
CA HIS A 43 5.02 10.71 -1.89
C HIS A 43 5.79 10.86 -3.20
N ARG A 44 7.03 11.39 -3.15
CA ARG A 44 7.89 11.59 -4.33
C ARG A 44 8.29 10.29 -5.03
N ALA A 45 8.33 9.18 -4.31
CA ALA A 45 8.64 7.87 -4.88
C ALA A 45 7.46 7.29 -5.69
N HIS A 46 6.23 7.72 -5.43
CA HIS A 46 5.03 7.12 -6.02
C HIS A 46 4.20 8.10 -6.89
N PHE A 47 4.36 9.40 -6.70
CA PHE A 47 3.58 10.44 -7.36
C PHE A 47 4.48 11.53 -7.93
N ASP A 48 4.00 12.22 -8.98
CA ASP A 48 4.62 13.46 -9.43
C ASP A 48 4.47 14.51 -8.32
N PRO A 49 5.58 15.02 -7.76
CA PRO A 49 5.53 15.94 -6.63
C PRO A 49 4.85 17.27 -6.90
N ASN A 50 4.74 17.68 -8.17
CA ASN A 50 4.21 18.99 -8.55
C ASN A 50 2.83 18.89 -9.19
N GLN A 51 2.23 17.71 -9.23
CA GLN A 51 0.89 17.49 -9.77
C GLN A 51 -0.12 17.26 -8.65
N VAL A 52 -1.30 17.84 -8.81
CA VAL A 52 -2.44 17.63 -7.92
C VAL A 52 -3.64 17.23 -8.78
N GLN A 53 -4.33 16.16 -8.38
CA GLN A 53 -5.55 15.73 -9.05
C GLN A 53 -6.69 16.70 -8.72
N LEU A 54 -7.29 17.30 -9.75
CA LEU A 54 -8.49 18.14 -9.67
C LEU A 54 -9.65 17.37 -10.32
N SER A 55 -10.43 16.63 -9.53
CA SER A 55 -11.63 15.91 -10.00
C SER A 55 -12.47 15.40 -8.84
#